data_AF-A0AAU0ZZR9-F1
#
_entry.id   AF-A0AAU0ZZR9-F1
#
_cell.length_a   1.000
_cell.length_b   1.000
_cell.length_c   1.000
_cell.angle_alpha   90.00
_cell.angle_beta   90.00
_cell.angle_gamma   90.00
#
_symmetry.space_group_name_H-M   'P 1'
#
loop_
_entity.id
_entity.type
_entity.pdbx_description
1 polymer ?
#
loop_
_entity_poly.entity_id
_entity_poly.type
_entity_poly.pdbx_seq_one_letter_code
_entity_poly.pdbx_strand_id
1 'polypeptide(L)'
;MPTQILYVHFHDLVDEQLYLHLLALLAEFTPLVQALPPDAALADVTGSLRYFGTDAVALAERIRARTGGLYGLRSTIGVAANPMLARMVAVDGPPSAVRELPDDLDAVAAFLAHKSAAALHGVGPATARTLSSYGLDSVGRIAAAPLGTLQRILGAAAGRRLYDAARGLDPTPVVPAAPARSIRVEHDFPQDELDRDRQRAALLALTDRLGLRLRAEEQATRSLTLTVRYVDRSTTTRTRALREASAHTPTLTSLAYELHDRLGLQRARVRSIALRADRLVPAELASRQLLFDPTDERDRRIEDAVDRARRKFGPTAIRPAAAPPHAA
;
A
#
# COMPACT_ATOMS: atom_id res chain seq x y z
N MET A 1 -7.20 18.86 25.17
CA MET A 1 -6.92 17.43 25.42
C MET A 1 -5.83 17.02 24.45
N PRO A 2 -4.88 16.16 24.88
CA PRO A 2 -3.85 15.64 23.98
C PRO A 2 -4.53 14.89 22.83
N THR A 3 -3.95 14.99 21.64
CA THR A 3 -4.45 14.29 20.44
C THR A 3 -4.30 12.79 20.65
N GLN A 4 -5.29 12.01 20.21
CA GLN A 4 -5.34 10.57 20.37
C GLN A 4 -5.63 9.92 19.02
N ILE A 5 -4.57 9.44 18.37
CA ILE A 5 -4.62 8.83 17.05
C ILE A 5 -4.50 7.31 17.19
N LEU A 6 -5.39 6.61 16.50
CA LEU A 6 -5.32 5.18 16.31
C LEU A 6 -4.76 4.87 14.92
N TYR A 7 -3.71 4.06 14.87
CA TYR A 7 -3.34 3.34 13.64
C TYR A 7 -3.87 1.92 13.76
N VAL A 8 -4.77 1.53 12.87
CA VAL A 8 -5.41 0.21 12.85
C VAL A 8 -4.88 -0.56 11.64
N HIS A 9 -4.23 -1.70 11.88
CA HIS A 9 -3.79 -2.62 10.83
C HIS A 9 -4.59 -3.92 10.90
N PHE A 10 -5.21 -4.29 9.80
CA PHE A 10 -6.04 -5.48 9.64
C PHE A 10 -5.19 -6.62 9.08
N HIS A 11 -5.07 -7.71 9.83
CA HIS A 11 -4.33 -8.89 9.40
C HIS A 11 -5.20 -9.78 8.53
N ASP A 12 -4.57 -10.51 7.61
CA ASP A 12 -5.22 -11.53 6.78
C ASP A 12 -6.40 -10.99 5.94
N LEU A 13 -6.38 -9.69 5.64
CA LEU A 13 -7.40 -9.04 4.80
C LEU A 13 -7.22 -9.46 3.34
N VAL A 14 -8.21 -10.16 2.81
CA VAL A 14 -8.18 -10.73 1.45
C VAL A 14 -9.06 -10.00 0.44
N ASP A 15 -10.00 -9.17 0.91
CA ASP A 15 -11.05 -8.55 0.09
C ASP A 15 -11.16 -7.03 0.32
N GLU A 16 -11.31 -6.31 -0.78
CA GLU A 16 -11.54 -4.87 -0.81
C GLU A 16 -12.92 -4.48 -0.29
N GLN A 17 -13.96 -5.30 -0.51
CA GLN A 17 -15.29 -5.03 0.07
C GLN A 17 -15.23 -5.12 1.59
N LEU A 18 -14.53 -6.12 2.12
CA LEU A 18 -14.31 -6.25 3.55
C LEU A 18 -13.53 -5.06 4.12
N TYR A 19 -12.55 -4.54 3.39
CA TYR A 19 -11.85 -3.30 3.76
C TYR A 19 -12.80 -2.11 3.91
N LEU A 20 -13.74 -1.92 2.96
CA LEU A 20 -14.74 -0.85 3.03
C LEU A 20 -15.67 -1.01 4.24
N HIS A 21 -16.09 -2.24 4.57
CA HIS A 21 -16.88 -2.51 5.77
C HIS A 21 -16.10 -2.18 7.06
N LEU A 22 -14.81 -2.49 7.11
CA LEU A 22 -13.97 -2.14 8.25
C LEU A 22 -13.81 -0.63 8.41
N LEU A 23 -13.67 0.12 7.31
CA LEU A 23 -13.66 1.59 7.35
C LEU A 23 -15.00 2.14 7.84
N ALA A 24 -16.11 1.55 7.41
CA ALA A 24 -17.44 1.92 7.91
C ALA A 24 -17.58 1.64 9.41
N LEU A 25 -17.06 0.51 9.90
CA LEU A 25 -17.00 0.20 11.34
C LEU A 25 -16.19 1.26 12.09
N LEU A 26 -15.03 1.68 11.59
CA LEU A 26 -14.25 2.75 12.23
C LEU A 26 -15.01 4.08 12.24
N ALA A 27 -15.79 4.37 11.19
CA ALA A 27 -16.61 5.56 11.08
C ALA A 27 -17.74 5.63 12.13
N GLU A 28 -18.14 4.49 12.72
CA GLU A 28 -19.06 4.47 13.87
C GLU A 28 -18.43 5.08 15.14
N PHE A 29 -17.10 5.07 15.24
CA PHE A 29 -16.37 5.57 16.41
C PHE A 29 -15.87 7.00 16.23
N THR A 30 -15.51 7.40 15.01
CA THR A 30 -15.09 8.78 14.72
C THR A 30 -15.35 9.10 13.25
N PRO A 31 -15.78 10.33 12.91
CA PRO A 31 -15.83 10.77 11.50
C PRO A 31 -14.43 10.97 10.91
N LEU A 32 -13.38 11.05 11.73
CA LEU A 32 -12.02 11.33 11.29
C LEU A 32 -11.26 10.04 10.96
N VAL A 33 -11.66 9.36 9.88
CA VAL A 33 -11.02 8.13 9.41
C VAL A 33 -10.33 8.36 8.06
N GLN A 34 -9.02 8.11 8.04
CA GLN A 34 -8.21 8.13 6.83
C GLN A 34 -7.87 6.71 6.41
N ALA A 35 -8.35 6.29 5.24
CA ALA A 35 -8.00 5.01 4.67
C ALA A 35 -6.52 4.95 4.28
N LEU A 36 -5.84 3.87 4.67
CA LEU A 36 -4.48 3.52 4.25
C LEU A 36 -4.47 2.13 3.58
N PRO A 37 -4.90 2.04 2.31
CA PRO A 37 -4.87 0.77 1.59
C PRO A 37 -3.44 0.16 1.57
N PRO A 38 -3.32 -1.18 1.56
CA PRO A 38 -4.41 -2.13 1.36
C PRO A 38 -5.16 -2.54 2.64
N ASP A 39 -4.57 -2.36 3.81
CA ASP A 39 -4.96 -3.10 5.02
C ASP A 39 -4.87 -2.29 6.32
N ALA A 40 -4.80 -0.97 6.22
CA ALA A 40 -4.70 -0.12 7.40
C ALA A 40 -5.61 1.11 7.33
N ALA A 41 -5.78 1.78 8.45
CA ALA A 41 -6.44 3.06 8.55
C ALA A 41 -5.87 3.87 9.71
N LEU A 42 -5.96 5.19 9.61
CA LEU A 42 -5.78 6.09 10.74
C LEU A 42 -7.16 6.58 11.19
N ALA A 43 -7.35 6.71 12.50
CA ALA A 43 -8.56 7.27 13.08
C ALA A 43 -8.18 8.25 14.19
N ASP A 44 -8.61 9.51 14.07
CA ASP A 44 -8.48 10.47 15.17
C ASP A 44 -9.70 10.34 16.09
N VAL A 45 -9.47 9.82 17.29
CA VAL A 45 -10.53 9.57 18.28
C VAL A 45 -10.59 10.64 19.36
N THR A 46 -9.78 11.70 19.27
CA THR A 46 -9.65 12.75 20.29
C THR A 46 -11.01 13.33 20.70
N GLY A 47 -11.86 13.63 19.72
CA GLY A 47 -13.20 14.17 19.96
C GLY A 47 -14.23 13.13 20.45
N SER A 48 -13.99 11.85 20.17
CA SER A 48 -14.91 10.75 20.46
C SER A 48 -14.78 10.24 21.91
N LEU A 49 -13.61 10.40 22.54
CA LEU A 49 -13.36 9.88 23.89
C LEU A 49 -14.39 10.35 24.92
N ARG A 50 -14.78 11.63 24.85
CA ARG A 50 -15.81 12.20 25.74
C ARG A 50 -17.20 11.60 25.50
N TYR A 51 -17.56 11.35 24.24
CA TYR A 51 -18.85 10.76 23.88
C TYR A 51 -18.95 9.31 24.38
N PHE A 52 -17.88 8.52 24.20
CA PHE A 52 -17.83 7.13 24.65
C PHE A 52 -17.46 6.95 26.12
N GLY A 53 -17.17 8.03 26.85
CA GLY A 53 -16.83 8.02 28.28
C GLY A 53 -15.64 7.12 28.63
N THR A 54 -14.58 7.13 27.82
CA THR A 54 -13.47 6.17 27.92
C THR A 54 -12.13 6.78 27.51
N ASP A 55 -11.04 6.06 27.76
CA ASP A 55 -9.73 6.38 27.16
C ASP A 55 -9.55 5.76 25.76
N ALA A 56 -8.49 6.17 25.07
CA ALA A 56 -8.22 5.74 23.71
C ALA A 56 -7.87 4.25 23.61
N VAL A 57 -7.23 3.67 24.63
CA VAL A 57 -6.85 2.25 24.66
C VAL A 57 -8.09 1.36 24.77
N ALA A 58 -9.02 1.69 25.67
CA ALA A 58 -10.28 0.96 25.82
C ALA A 58 -11.20 1.14 24.60
N LEU A 59 -11.13 2.29 23.90
CA LEU A 59 -11.82 2.46 22.62
C LEU A 59 -11.18 1.60 21.52
N ALA A 60 -9.85 1.56 21.45
CA ALA A 60 -9.11 0.71 20.52
C ALA A 60 -9.41 -0.78 20.77
N GLU A 61 -9.43 -1.24 22.02
CA GLU A 61 -9.79 -2.63 22.35
C GLU A 61 -11.22 -2.97 21.94
N ARG A 62 -12.17 -2.04 22.09
CA ARG A 62 -13.53 -2.22 21.56
C ARG A 62 -13.55 -2.34 20.05
N ILE A 63 -12.81 -1.49 19.33
CA ILE A 63 -12.68 -1.59 17.88
C ILE A 63 -12.12 -2.96 17.49
N ARG A 64 -11.02 -3.38 18.10
CA ARG A 64 -10.38 -4.68 17.86
C ARG A 64 -11.34 -5.85 18.13
N ALA A 65 -12.06 -5.83 19.24
CA ALA A 65 -13.04 -6.85 19.59
C ALA A 65 -14.19 -6.91 18.58
N ARG A 66 -14.72 -5.75 18.12
CA ARG A 66 -15.77 -5.72 17.09
C ARG A 66 -15.25 -6.19 15.73
N THR A 67 -14.03 -5.81 15.34
CA THR A 67 -13.38 -6.30 14.12
C THR A 67 -13.28 -7.84 14.13
N GLY A 68 -12.82 -8.42 15.25
CA GLY A 68 -12.75 -9.87 15.40
C GLY A 68 -14.11 -10.55 15.45
N GLY A 69 -15.07 -10.00 16.20
CA GLY A 69 -16.40 -10.59 16.38
C GLY A 69 -17.29 -10.52 15.14
N LEU A 70 -17.25 -9.43 14.38
CA LEU A 70 -18.11 -9.24 13.20
C LEU A 70 -17.52 -9.83 11.92
N TYR A 71 -16.19 -9.78 11.76
CA TYR A 71 -15.54 -10.12 10.50
C TYR A 71 -14.54 -11.28 10.60
N GLY A 72 -14.31 -11.82 11.80
CA GLY A 72 -13.33 -12.89 12.01
C GLY A 72 -11.88 -12.46 11.76
N LEU A 73 -11.61 -11.15 11.68
CA LEU A 73 -10.29 -10.61 11.37
C LEU A 73 -9.54 -10.20 12.64
N ARG A 74 -8.24 -10.49 12.64
CA ARG A 74 -7.35 -9.98 13.69
C ARG A 74 -6.91 -8.57 13.33
N SER A 75 -6.76 -7.70 14.31
CA SER A 75 -6.21 -6.36 14.11
C SER A 75 -5.16 -6.01 15.15
N THR A 76 -4.19 -5.19 14.74
CA THR A 76 -3.22 -4.55 15.63
C THR A 76 -3.50 -3.06 15.63
N ILE A 77 -3.57 -2.46 16.82
CA ILE A 77 -3.89 -1.05 16.96
C ILE A 77 -2.80 -0.36 17.77
N GLY A 78 -2.19 0.68 17.21
CA GLY A 78 -1.29 1.57 17.94
C GLY A 78 -2.01 2.85 18.31
N VAL A 79 -1.86 3.27 19.56
CA VAL A 79 -2.44 4.49 20.13
C VAL A 79 -1.29 5.45 20.45
N ALA A 80 -1.33 6.67 19.92
CA ALA A 80 -0.31 7.69 20.22
C ALA A 80 -0.80 9.11 19.91
N ALA A 81 0.02 10.10 20.24
CA ALA A 81 -0.24 11.53 20.04
C ALA A 81 -0.34 11.97 18.56
N ASN A 82 0.24 11.22 17.64
CA ASN A 82 0.26 11.55 16.21
C ASN A 82 0.32 10.29 15.31
N PRO A 83 0.04 10.42 14.00
CA PRO A 83 0.00 9.28 13.07
C PRO A 83 1.31 8.50 12.97
N MET A 84 2.45 9.20 12.94
CA MET A 84 3.77 8.59 12.88
C MET A 84 4.01 7.64 14.06
N LEU A 85 3.82 8.14 15.28
CA LEU A 85 4.03 7.36 16.51
C LEU A 85 3.02 6.22 16.62
N ALA A 86 1.74 6.46 16.30
CA ALA A 86 0.71 5.42 16.36
C ALA A 86 1.06 4.24 15.46
N ARG A 87 1.54 4.51 14.24
CA ARG A 87 2.02 3.48 13.32
C ARG A 87 3.25 2.75 13.84
N MET A 88 4.24 3.47 14.37
CA MET A 88 5.48 2.86 14.86
C MET A 88 5.19 1.92 16.04
N VAL A 89 4.33 2.34 16.98
CA VAL A 89 3.90 1.55 18.14
C VAL A 89 3.12 0.31 17.71
N ALA A 90 2.25 0.43 16.70
CA ALA A 90 1.52 -0.70 16.16
C ALA A 90 2.45 -1.76 15.54
N VAL A 91 3.58 -1.37 14.97
CA VAL A 91 4.55 -2.33 14.39
C VAL A 91 5.54 -2.86 15.44
N ASP A 92 5.66 -2.19 16.59
CA ASP A 92 6.64 -2.50 17.64
C ASP A 92 6.22 -3.62 18.61
N GLY A 93 5.83 -4.78 18.08
CA GLY A 93 5.51 -5.93 18.91
C GLY A 93 4.74 -7.03 18.18
N PRO A 94 4.25 -8.05 18.91
CA PRO A 94 3.51 -9.15 18.30
C PRO A 94 2.23 -8.66 17.62
N PRO A 95 1.75 -9.34 16.57
CA PRO A 95 0.49 -9.00 15.91
C PRO A 95 -0.70 -9.23 16.85
N SER A 96 -1.87 -8.72 16.45
CA SER A 96 -3.17 -8.93 17.10
C SER A 96 -3.31 -8.33 18.52
N ALA A 97 -2.63 -7.22 18.83
CA ALA A 97 -2.71 -6.52 20.12
C ALA A 97 -2.98 -5.00 19.97
N VAL A 98 -3.47 -4.37 21.05
CA VAL A 98 -3.46 -2.91 21.21
C VAL A 98 -2.20 -2.50 21.96
N ARG A 99 -1.56 -1.41 21.53
CA ARG A 99 -0.37 -0.83 22.18
C ARG A 99 -0.50 0.67 22.24
N GLU A 100 -0.06 1.27 23.33
CA GLU A 100 -0.07 2.71 23.55
C GLU A 100 1.34 3.23 23.73
N LEU A 101 1.62 4.40 23.14
CA LEU A 101 2.71 5.27 23.56
C LEU A 101 2.11 6.52 24.19
N PRO A 102 2.27 6.71 25.51
CA PRO A 102 1.79 7.90 26.19
C PRO A 102 2.34 9.18 25.56
N ASP A 103 1.54 10.24 25.59
CA ASP A 103 1.95 11.59 25.16
C ASP A 103 2.84 12.25 26.22
N ASP A 104 3.98 11.62 26.48
CA ASP A 104 5.02 12.05 27.40
C ASP A 104 6.35 12.13 26.65
N LEU A 105 7.05 13.27 26.78
CA LEU A 105 8.26 13.55 26.00
C LEU A 105 9.38 12.55 26.30
N ASP A 106 9.54 12.14 27.56
CA ASP A 106 10.59 11.21 27.96
C ASP A 106 10.26 9.79 27.47
N ALA A 107 9.00 9.36 27.57
CA ALA A 107 8.53 8.10 27.02
C ALA A 107 8.70 8.02 25.50
N VAL A 108 8.37 9.10 24.77
CA VAL A 108 8.55 9.19 23.31
C VAL A 108 10.03 9.14 22.96
N ALA A 109 10.88 9.91 23.66
CA ALA A 109 12.32 9.90 23.43
C ALA A 109 12.94 8.52 23.69
N ALA A 110 12.56 7.85 24.78
CA ALA A 110 13.03 6.51 25.13
C ALA A 110 12.59 5.46 24.10
N PHE A 111 11.32 5.51 23.66
CA PHE A 111 10.79 4.64 22.63
C PHE A 111 11.56 4.79 21.31
N LEU A 112 11.83 6.02 20.88
CA LEU A 112 12.51 6.31 19.62
C LEU A 112 14.00 6.03 19.67
N ALA A 113 14.70 6.30 20.78
CA ALA A 113 16.16 6.29 20.86
C ALA A 113 16.81 5.00 20.31
N HIS A 114 16.20 3.85 20.57
CA HIS A 114 16.71 2.53 20.19
C HIS A 114 16.28 2.05 18.80
N LYS A 115 15.41 2.79 18.11
CA LYS A 115 14.96 2.41 16.77
C LYS A 115 16.05 2.67 15.74
N SER A 116 16.15 1.78 14.75
CA SER A 116 17.01 2.03 13.59
C SER A 116 16.48 3.20 12.76
N ALA A 117 17.35 3.87 12.02
CA ALA A 117 16.95 4.94 11.11
C ALA A 117 15.87 4.49 10.11
N ALA A 118 15.92 3.24 9.67
CA ALA A 118 14.95 2.65 8.74
C ALA A 118 13.57 2.36 9.37
N ALA A 119 13.49 2.28 10.70
CA ALA A 119 12.22 2.09 11.40
C ALA A 119 11.41 3.39 11.53
N LEU A 120 12.06 4.56 11.36
CA LEU A 120 11.38 5.84 11.40
C LEU A 120 10.48 5.99 10.16
N HIS A 121 9.20 6.27 10.39
CA HIS A 121 8.25 6.41 9.30
C HIS A 121 8.65 7.59 8.38
N GLY A 122 8.58 7.38 7.07
CA GLY A 122 9.04 8.33 6.06
C GLY A 122 10.51 8.18 5.66
N VAL A 123 11.30 7.35 6.36
CA VAL A 123 12.68 7.03 5.97
C VAL A 123 12.71 5.77 5.11
N GLY A 124 12.89 5.95 3.80
CA GLY A 124 13.04 4.82 2.87
C GLY A 124 14.43 4.17 2.92
N PRO A 125 14.62 2.98 2.29
CA PRO A 125 15.88 2.25 2.31
C PRO A 125 17.08 3.01 1.71
N ALA A 126 16.84 3.92 0.76
CA ALA A 126 17.89 4.77 0.20
C ALA A 126 18.35 5.82 1.23
N THR A 127 17.40 6.55 1.82
CA THR A 127 17.66 7.53 2.87
C THR A 127 18.33 6.89 4.09
N ALA A 128 17.86 5.72 4.53
CA ALA A 128 18.47 4.98 5.64
C ALA A 128 19.93 4.64 5.34
N ARG A 129 20.24 4.12 4.15
CA ARG A 129 21.63 3.83 3.74
C ARG A 129 22.51 5.08 3.72
N THR A 130 22.01 6.19 3.20
CA THR A 130 22.71 7.48 3.22
C THR A 130 22.96 7.92 4.66
N LEU A 131 21.98 7.87 5.55
CA LEU A 131 22.15 8.26 6.95
C LEU A 131 23.19 7.36 7.66
N SER A 132 23.12 6.05 7.43
CA SER A 132 24.09 5.09 7.95
C SER A 132 25.52 5.38 7.48
N SER A 133 25.74 5.85 6.24
CA SER A 133 27.10 6.20 5.79
C SER A 133 27.69 7.41 6.52
N TYR A 134 26.85 8.22 7.18
CA TYR A 134 27.27 9.32 8.07
C TYR A 134 27.23 8.93 9.56
N GLY A 135 27.08 7.65 9.90
CA GLY A 135 27.01 7.18 11.29
C GLY A 135 25.65 7.41 11.97
N LEU A 136 24.65 7.89 11.25
CA LEU A 136 23.29 8.17 11.71
C LEU A 136 22.38 6.95 11.51
N ASP A 137 22.76 5.82 12.11
CA ASP A 137 22.09 4.52 11.96
C ASP A 137 20.86 4.31 12.87
N SER A 138 20.66 5.19 13.84
CA SER A 138 19.62 5.10 14.88
C SER A 138 18.91 6.43 15.04
N VAL A 139 17.63 6.37 15.42
CA VAL A 139 16.80 7.56 15.61
C VAL A 139 17.35 8.44 16.73
N GLY A 140 17.90 7.85 17.80
CA GLY A 140 18.59 8.62 18.85
C GLY A 140 19.77 9.46 18.33
N ARG A 141 20.59 8.91 17.42
CA ARG A 141 21.70 9.66 16.80
C ARG A 141 21.19 10.74 15.85
N ILE A 142 20.14 10.46 15.10
CA ILE A 142 19.49 11.46 14.23
C ILE A 142 18.91 12.60 15.07
N ALA A 143 18.27 12.29 16.19
CA ALA A 143 17.77 13.27 17.13
C ALA A 143 18.93 14.11 17.70
N ALA A 144 20.06 13.52 18.07
CA ALA A 144 21.22 14.27 18.57
C ALA A 144 21.93 15.13 17.50
N ALA A 145 21.73 14.85 16.20
CA ALA A 145 22.41 15.57 15.14
C ALA A 145 21.90 17.02 14.97
N PRO A 146 22.79 18.00 14.70
CA PRO A 146 22.38 19.35 14.37
C PRO A 146 21.52 19.39 13.09
N LEU A 147 20.45 20.20 13.09
CA LEU A 147 19.54 20.33 11.95
C LEU A 147 20.28 20.64 10.64
N GLY A 148 21.27 21.54 10.67
CA GLY A 148 22.06 21.91 9.49
C GLY A 148 22.82 20.74 8.86
N THR A 149 23.24 19.76 9.67
CA THR A 149 23.87 18.52 9.16
C THR A 149 22.86 17.68 8.39
N LEU A 150 21.67 17.46 8.96
CA LEU A 150 20.62 16.69 8.29
C LEU A 150 20.16 17.36 6.99
N GLN A 151 20.05 18.68 6.98
CA GLN A 151 19.69 19.46 5.79
C GLN A 151 20.77 19.41 4.71
N ARG A 152 22.05 19.36 5.07
CA ARG A 152 23.14 19.20 4.11
C ARG A 152 23.19 17.80 3.50
N ILE A 153 22.79 16.77 4.24
CA ILE A 153 22.75 15.38 3.76
C ILE A 153 21.55 15.13 2.84
N LEU A 154 20.36 15.61 3.22
CA LEU A 154 19.09 15.24 2.54
C LEU A 154 18.40 16.40 1.81
N GLY A 155 18.92 17.62 1.93
CA GLY A 155 18.25 18.84 1.50
C GLY A 155 17.40 19.48 2.62
N ALA A 156 17.09 20.77 2.46
CA ALA A 156 16.47 21.59 3.52
C ALA A 156 15.13 21.02 4.05
N ALA A 157 14.22 20.66 3.14
CA ALA A 157 12.88 20.20 3.51
C ALA A 157 12.87 18.76 4.05
N ALA A 158 13.68 17.86 3.48
CA ALA A 158 13.75 16.48 3.95
C ALA A 158 14.53 16.37 5.27
N GLY A 159 15.63 17.12 5.41
CA GLY A 159 16.40 17.20 6.65
C GLY A 159 15.59 17.76 7.82
N ARG A 160 14.76 18.79 7.58
CA ARG A 160 13.86 19.31 8.63
C ARG A 160 12.81 18.29 9.05
N ARG A 161 12.12 17.65 8.10
CA ARG A 161 11.14 16.61 8.41
C ARG A 161 11.76 15.45 9.19
N LEU A 162 12.96 15.02 8.82
CA LEU A 162 13.69 13.98 9.54
C LEU A 162 14.03 14.40 10.98
N TYR A 163 14.49 15.65 11.16
CA TYR A 163 14.85 16.20 12.46
C TYR A 163 13.66 16.23 13.43
N ASP A 164 12.50 16.67 12.93
CA ASP A 164 11.24 16.73 13.69
C ASP A 164 10.73 15.31 14.00
N ALA A 165 10.69 14.42 13.00
CA ALA A 165 10.27 13.03 13.16
C ALA A 165 11.13 12.26 14.19
N ALA A 166 12.45 12.46 14.18
CA ALA A 166 13.34 11.80 15.15
C ALA A 166 13.09 12.24 16.61
N ARG A 167 12.35 13.33 16.81
CA ARG A 167 11.90 13.84 18.12
C ARG A 167 10.43 13.53 18.41
N GLY A 168 9.81 12.65 17.62
CA GLY A 168 8.41 12.29 17.81
C GLY A 168 7.42 13.32 17.27
N LEU A 169 7.87 14.34 16.54
CA LEU A 169 7.01 15.40 16.02
C LEU A 169 6.54 15.05 14.61
N ASP A 170 5.23 14.90 14.46
CA ASP A 170 4.56 14.75 13.17
C ASP A 170 3.31 15.66 13.15
N PRO A 171 3.34 16.79 12.42
CA PRO A 171 2.20 17.70 12.33
C PRO A 171 1.13 17.21 11.34
N THR A 172 1.31 16.05 10.69
CA THR A 172 0.40 15.54 9.67
C THR A 172 -0.97 15.23 10.29
N PRO A 173 -2.06 15.90 9.86
CA PRO A 173 -3.40 15.60 10.37
C PRO A 173 -3.93 14.29 9.78
N VAL A 174 -4.85 13.65 10.48
CA VAL A 174 -5.69 12.60 9.89
C VAL A 174 -6.70 13.28 8.97
N VAL A 175 -6.61 13.01 7.68
CA VAL A 175 -7.49 13.61 6.67
C VAL A 175 -8.54 12.60 6.25
N PRO A 176 -9.84 12.84 6.55
CA PRO A 176 -10.90 11.95 6.12
C PRO A 176 -10.92 11.87 4.60
N ALA A 177 -10.69 10.68 4.07
CA ALA A 177 -10.67 10.45 2.65
C ALA A 177 -11.15 9.03 2.38
N ALA A 178 -12.05 8.91 1.39
CA ALA A 178 -12.39 7.61 0.84
C ALA A 178 -11.09 6.94 0.32
N PRO A 179 -10.94 5.61 0.46
CA PRO A 179 -9.81 4.92 -0.10
C PRO A 179 -9.74 5.22 -1.60
N ALA A 180 -8.55 5.55 -2.08
CA ALA A 180 -8.33 5.69 -3.50
C ALA A 180 -8.72 4.37 -4.18
N ARG A 181 -9.71 4.41 -5.07
CA ARG A 181 -10.11 3.24 -5.86
C ARG A 181 -8.88 2.66 -6.54
N SER A 182 -8.71 1.36 -6.41
CA SER A 182 -7.67 0.61 -7.09
C SER A 182 -8.22 -0.71 -7.55
N ILE A 183 -7.76 -1.23 -8.69
CA ILE A 183 -8.16 -2.56 -9.16
C ILE A 183 -6.98 -3.49 -8.98
N ARG A 184 -7.14 -4.55 -8.18
CA ARG A 184 -6.11 -5.57 -7.96
C ARG A 184 -6.48 -6.89 -8.62
N VAL A 185 -5.48 -7.55 -9.17
CA VAL A 185 -5.55 -8.94 -9.65
C VAL A 185 -4.32 -9.71 -9.12
N GLU A 186 -4.51 -10.97 -8.76
CA GLU A 186 -3.44 -11.83 -8.24
C GLU A 186 -3.45 -13.19 -8.97
N HIS A 187 -2.27 -13.79 -9.00
CA HIS A 187 -2.05 -15.15 -9.45
C HIS A 187 -1.18 -15.87 -8.42
N ASP A 188 -1.77 -16.88 -7.79
CA ASP A 188 -1.08 -17.81 -6.90
C ASP A 188 -0.58 -18.99 -7.73
N PHE A 189 0.71 -19.31 -7.59
CA PHE A 189 1.28 -20.46 -8.28
C PHE A 189 0.96 -21.74 -7.50
N PRO A 190 0.59 -22.84 -8.18
CA PRO A 190 0.32 -24.12 -7.52
C PRO A 190 1.57 -24.72 -6.88
N GLN A 191 2.75 -24.40 -7.41
CA GLN A 191 4.05 -24.73 -6.85
C GLN A 191 4.93 -23.49 -6.90
N ASP A 192 5.84 -23.35 -5.94
CA ASP A 192 6.72 -22.18 -5.87
C ASP A 192 7.56 -22.05 -7.16
N GLU A 193 7.35 -20.96 -7.90
CA GLU A 193 7.79 -20.82 -9.28
C GLU A 193 9.14 -20.09 -9.37
N LEU A 194 10.06 -20.68 -10.14
CA LEU A 194 11.41 -20.17 -10.39
C LEU A 194 11.59 -19.75 -11.85
N ASP A 195 10.80 -20.31 -12.75
CA ASP A 195 10.89 -20.08 -14.18
C ASP A 195 10.37 -18.69 -14.53
N ARG A 196 11.27 -17.88 -15.09
CA ARG A 196 10.99 -16.50 -15.47
C ARG A 196 9.94 -16.42 -16.58
N ASP A 197 9.90 -17.39 -17.49
CA ASP A 197 8.97 -17.39 -18.61
C ASP A 197 7.54 -17.70 -18.13
N ARG A 198 7.41 -18.61 -17.15
CA ARG A 198 6.13 -18.86 -16.47
C ARG A 198 5.65 -17.67 -15.65
N GLN A 199 6.57 -16.99 -14.97
CA GLN A 199 6.24 -15.74 -14.26
C GLN A 199 5.78 -14.64 -15.23
N ARG A 200 6.43 -14.49 -16.40
CA ARG A 200 5.99 -13.56 -17.46
C ARG A 200 4.64 -13.96 -18.06
N ALA A 201 4.41 -15.24 -18.29
CA ALA A 201 3.11 -15.76 -18.73
C ALA A 201 1.99 -15.42 -17.72
N ALA A 202 2.25 -15.58 -16.42
CA ALA A 202 1.31 -15.17 -15.38
C ALA A 202 1.07 -13.65 -15.37
N LEU A 203 2.11 -12.83 -15.56
CA LEU A 203 1.99 -11.38 -15.67
C LEU A 203 1.13 -10.98 -16.89
N LEU A 204 1.30 -11.61 -18.05
CA LEU A 204 0.47 -11.38 -19.22
C LEU A 204 -1.01 -11.67 -18.94
N ALA A 205 -1.30 -12.78 -18.26
CA ALA A 205 -2.66 -13.12 -17.87
C ALA A 205 -3.24 -12.15 -16.83
N LEU A 206 -2.39 -11.61 -15.94
CA LEU A 206 -2.80 -10.59 -14.98
C LEU A 206 -3.09 -9.26 -15.67
N THR A 207 -2.25 -8.81 -16.59
CA THR A 207 -2.47 -7.53 -17.30
C THR A 207 -3.68 -7.58 -18.22
N ASP A 208 -3.95 -8.72 -18.86
CA ASP A 208 -5.18 -8.94 -19.64
C ASP A 208 -6.44 -8.88 -18.77
N ARG A 209 -6.44 -9.57 -17.62
CA ARG A 209 -7.55 -9.47 -16.65
C ARG A 209 -7.70 -8.05 -16.10
N LEU A 210 -6.60 -7.38 -15.78
CA LEU A 210 -6.60 -6.02 -15.26
C LEU A 210 -7.12 -5.01 -16.28
N GLY A 211 -6.65 -5.10 -17.53
CA GLY A 211 -7.10 -4.26 -18.64
C GLY A 211 -8.59 -4.45 -18.92
N LEU A 212 -9.06 -5.69 -18.96
CA LEU A 212 -10.49 -6.00 -19.11
C LEU A 212 -11.33 -5.37 -17.99
N ARG A 213 -10.91 -5.49 -16.72
CA ARG A 213 -11.63 -4.89 -15.59
C ARG A 213 -11.65 -3.37 -15.67
N LEU A 214 -10.52 -2.75 -15.97
CA LEU A 214 -10.42 -1.29 -16.16
C LEU A 214 -11.39 -0.81 -17.24
N ARG A 215 -11.40 -1.47 -18.41
CA ARG A 215 -12.31 -1.12 -19.53
C ARG A 215 -13.77 -1.40 -19.21
N ALA A 216 -14.07 -2.47 -18.45
CA ALA A 216 -15.44 -2.77 -18.02
C ALA A 216 -15.98 -1.75 -17.00
N GLU A 217 -15.12 -1.18 -16.17
CA GLU A 217 -15.46 -0.12 -15.20
C GLU A 217 -15.30 1.30 -15.78
N GLU A 218 -15.02 1.42 -17.08
CA GLU A 218 -14.75 2.69 -17.78
C GLU A 218 -13.66 3.53 -17.09
N GLN A 219 -12.64 2.86 -16.54
CA GLN A 219 -11.50 3.47 -15.85
C GLN A 219 -10.21 3.30 -16.64
N ALA A 220 -9.26 4.20 -16.41
CA ALA A 220 -7.87 4.09 -16.81
C ALA A 220 -6.95 4.31 -15.61
N THR A 221 -5.75 3.72 -15.59
CA THR A 221 -4.82 3.84 -14.46
C THR A 221 -3.62 4.73 -14.78
N ARG A 222 -3.20 5.55 -13.80
CA ARG A 222 -1.96 6.36 -13.89
C ARG A 222 -0.76 5.69 -13.24
N SER A 223 -0.91 4.53 -12.59
CA SER A 223 0.20 3.85 -11.93
C SER A 223 -0.07 2.37 -11.79
N LEU A 224 0.93 1.55 -12.08
CA LEU A 224 0.88 0.11 -11.86
C LEU A 224 1.82 -0.27 -10.73
N THR A 225 1.32 -1.05 -9.80
CA THR A 225 2.07 -1.64 -8.70
C THR A 225 2.17 -3.14 -8.89
N LEU A 226 3.40 -3.67 -8.89
CA LEU A 226 3.72 -5.09 -8.91
C LEU A 226 4.15 -5.52 -7.50
N THR A 227 3.47 -6.52 -6.95
CA THR A 227 3.83 -7.17 -5.69
C THR A 227 4.17 -8.62 -5.95
N VAL A 228 5.34 -9.06 -5.48
CA VAL A 228 5.79 -10.46 -5.55
C VAL A 228 5.90 -10.99 -4.13
N ARG A 229 5.25 -12.12 -3.85
CA ARG A 229 5.33 -12.84 -2.58
C ARG A 229 6.21 -14.07 -2.73
N TYR A 230 7.15 -14.24 -1.82
CA TYR A 230 8.10 -15.35 -1.82
C TYR A 230 7.66 -16.47 -0.87
N VAL A 231 8.36 -17.60 -0.94
CA VAL A 231 8.09 -18.80 -0.12
C VAL A 231 8.21 -18.54 1.38
N ASP A 232 9.14 -17.68 1.77
CA ASP A 232 9.36 -17.23 3.15
C ASP A 232 8.32 -16.22 3.64
N ARG A 233 7.26 -15.97 2.84
CA ARG A 233 6.19 -14.98 3.05
C ARG A 233 6.67 -13.53 3.02
N SER A 234 7.94 -13.27 2.75
CA SER A 234 8.39 -11.91 2.48
C SER A 234 7.78 -11.42 1.16
N THR A 235 7.68 -10.10 1.01
CA THR A 235 7.11 -9.48 -0.19
C THR A 235 8.03 -8.38 -0.70
N THR A 236 8.11 -8.23 -2.02
CA THR A 236 8.71 -7.05 -2.64
C THR A 236 7.68 -6.37 -3.54
N THR A 237 7.54 -5.06 -3.35
CA THR A 237 6.58 -4.24 -4.08
C THR A 237 7.31 -3.15 -4.84
N ARG A 238 6.93 -2.95 -6.10
CA ARG A 238 7.42 -1.85 -6.96
C ARG A 238 6.25 -1.19 -7.66
N THR A 239 6.23 0.13 -7.61
CA THR A 239 5.22 0.95 -8.27
C THR A 239 5.88 1.83 -9.32
N ARG A 240 5.22 1.99 -10.46
CA ARG A 240 5.62 2.97 -11.47
C ARG A 240 4.41 3.71 -12.03
N ALA A 241 4.56 5.03 -12.14
CA ALA A 241 3.60 5.88 -12.81
C ALA A 241 3.67 5.68 -14.33
N LEU A 242 2.51 5.64 -14.98
CA LEU A 242 2.40 5.76 -16.42
C LEU A 242 2.56 7.23 -16.81
N ARG A 243 3.08 7.48 -18.02
CA ARG A 243 3.13 8.83 -18.60
C ARG A 243 1.72 9.37 -18.85
N GLU A 244 0.84 8.50 -19.32
CA GLU A 244 -0.56 8.78 -19.61
C GLU A 244 -1.43 7.71 -18.95
N ALA A 245 -2.63 8.09 -18.52
CA ALA A 245 -3.55 7.12 -17.96
C ALA A 245 -3.95 6.10 -19.04
N SER A 246 -3.86 4.81 -18.76
CA SER A 246 -4.15 3.77 -19.76
C SER A 246 -4.86 2.58 -19.16
N ALA A 247 -5.74 1.97 -19.95
CA ALA A 247 -6.32 0.64 -19.74
C ALA A 247 -5.91 -0.34 -20.86
N HIS A 248 -4.95 0.05 -21.70
CA HIS A 248 -4.47 -0.71 -22.84
C HIS A 248 -3.55 -1.84 -22.38
N THR A 249 -3.91 -3.08 -22.67
CA THR A 249 -3.24 -4.29 -22.17
C THR A 249 -1.77 -4.37 -22.60
N PRO A 250 -1.39 -4.07 -23.86
CA PRO A 250 0.02 -4.01 -24.26
C PRO A 250 0.86 -3.02 -23.45
N THR A 251 0.31 -1.83 -23.15
CA THR A 251 0.97 -0.82 -22.31
C THR A 251 1.17 -1.35 -20.89
N LEU A 252 0.12 -1.94 -20.30
CA LEU A 252 0.19 -2.52 -18.95
C LEU A 252 1.16 -3.71 -18.89
N THR A 253 1.19 -4.55 -19.92
CA THR A 253 2.07 -5.72 -20.04
C THR A 253 3.53 -5.32 -20.12
N SER A 254 3.86 -4.38 -21.00
CA SER A 254 5.23 -3.85 -21.12
C SER A 254 5.72 -3.26 -19.80
N LEU A 255 4.87 -2.48 -19.14
CA LEU A 255 5.13 -1.90 -17.82
C LEU A 255 5.34 -2.97 -16.73
N ALA A 256 4.50 -4.00 -16.69
CA ALA A 256 4.59 -5.09 -15.74
C ALA A 256 5.89 -5.89 -15.91
N TYR A 257 6.29 -6.17 -17.16
CA TYR A 257 7.58 -6.82 -17.46
C TYR A 257 8.76 -5.97 -17.03
N GLU A 258 8.76 -4.68 -17.31
CA GLU A 258 9.84 -3.81 -16.86
C GLU A 258 9.93 -3.72 -15.32
N LEU A 259 8.79 -3.68 -14.62
CA LEU A 259 8.76 -3.74 -13.16
C LEU A 259 9.33 -5.06 -12.64
N HIS A 260 8.94 -6.18 -13.26
CA HIS A 260 9.44 -7.52 -12.92
C HIS A 260 10.95 -7.66 -13.17
N ASP A 261 11.43 -7.15 -14.30
CA ASP A 261 12.85 -7.20 -14.65
C ASP A 261 13.71 -6.41 -13.64
N ARG A 262 13.23 -5.25 -13.18
CA ARG A 262 13.90 -4.42 -12.16
C ARG A 262 13.91 -5.01 -10.76
N LEU A 263 13.02 -5.96 -10.46
CA LEU A 263 13.07 -6.67 -9.18
C LEU A 263 14.34 -7.49 -9.05
N GLY A 264 14.95 -7.90 -10.17
CA GLY A 264 16.20 -8.66 -10.17
C GLY A 264 16.07 -9.93 -9.34
N LEU A 265 15.02 -10.72 -9.58
CA LEU A 265 14.73 -11.95 -8.84
C LEU A 265 15.85 -12.99 -9.08
N GLN A 266 16.91 -12.95 -8.27
CA GLN A 266 18.07 -13.83 -8.36
C GLN A 266 17.73 -15.25 -7.90
N ARG A 267 16.96 -16.00 -8.71
CA ARG A 267 16.46 -17.36 -8.38
C ARG A 267 15.59 -17.40 -7.11
N ALA A 268 14.92 -16.30 -6.79
CA ALA A 268 13.94 -16.29 -5.71
C ALA A 268 12.72 -17.15 -6.11
N ARG A 269 12.30 -18.06 -5.23
CA ARG A 269 11.09 -18.86 -5.42
C ARG A 269 9.87 -17.99 -5.16
N VAL A 270 9.02 -17.84 -6.17
CA VAL A 270 7.83 -16.97 -6.13
C VAL A 270 6.60 -17.82 -5.82
N ARG A 271 5.85 -17.42 -4.81
CA ARG A 271 4.58 -18.07 -4.44
C ARG A 271 3.38 -17.41 -5.11
N SER A 272 3.38 -16.08 -5.19
CA SER A 272 2.33 -15.35 -5.90
C SER A 272 2.83 -14.05 -6.52
N ILE A 273 2.11 -13.58 -7.53
CA ILE A 273 2.31 -12.28 -8.17
C ILE A 273 0.97 -11.55 -8.21
N ALA A 274 0.97 -10.29 -7.78
CA ALA A 274 -0.19 -9.41 -7.87
C ALA A 274 0.13 -8.13 -8.63
N LEU A 275 -0.83 -7.67 -9.43
CA LEU A 275 -0.83 -6.35 -10.04
C LEU A 275 -1.95 -5.50 -9.47
N ARG A 276 -1.66 -4.23 -9.17
CA ARG A 276 -2.64 -3.25 -8.71
C ARG A 276 -2.59 -1.99 -9.58
N ALA A 277 -3.72 -1.64 -10.16
CA ALA A 277 -3.93 -0.40 -10.89
C ALA A 277 -4.35 0.71 -9.91
N ASP A 278 -3.57 1.78 -9.87
CA ASP A 278 -3.67 2.87 -8.90
C ASP A 278 -3.96 4.21 -9.58
N ARG A 279 -4.48 5.17 -8.81
CA ARG A 279 -4.82 6.51 -9.30
C ARG A 279 -5.71 6.41 -10.54
N LEU A 280 -6.83 5.71 -10.37
CA LEU A 280 -7.80 5.51 -11.42
C LEU A 280 -8.42 6.86 -11.81
N VAL A 281 -8.65 7.02 -13.11
CA VAL A 281 -9.37 8.16 -13.67
C VAL A 281 -10.44 7.64 -14.63
N PRO A 282 -11.58 8.32 -14.76
CA PRO A 282 -12.54 8.03 -15.82
C PRO A 282 -11.85 7.96 -17.18
N ALA A 283 -12.17 6.94 -17.98
CA ALA A 283 -11.53 6.72 -19.27
C ALA A 283 -11.72 7.90 -20.24
N GLU A 284 -12.84 8.63 -20.13
CA GLU A 284 -13.12 9.86 -20.87
C GLU A 284 -12.14 11.01 -20.54
N LEU A 285 -11.58 11.04 -19.33
CA LEU A 285 -10.60 12.03 -18.87
C LEU A 285 -9.14 11.56 -19.09
N ALA A 286 -8.96 10.32 -19.57
CA ALA A 286 -7.65 9.81 -19.93
C ALA A 286 -7.24 10.42 -21.28
N SER A 287 -6.60 11.59 -21.22
CA SER A 287 -5.99 12.20 -22.40
C SER A 287 -4.90 11.28 -22.95
N ARG A 288 -5.03 10.93 -24.23
CA ARG A 288 -4.02 10.17 -24.98
C ARG A 288 -3.28 11.09 -25.92
N GLN A 289 -1.96 10.92 -26.03
CA GLN A 289 -1.26 11.39 -27.21
C GLN A 289 -1.58 10.43 -28.36
N LEU A 290 -2.13 10.96 -29.46
CA LEU A 290 -2.35 10.18 -30.67
C LEU A 290 -0.99 9.79 -31.25
N LEU A 291 -0.62 8.52 -31.07
CA LEU A 291 0.44 7.91 -31.86
C LEU A 291 -0.20 7.54 -33.20
N PHE A 292 0.30 8.11 -34.30
CA PHE A 292 -0.06 7.65 -35.65
C PHE A 292 0.66 6.33 -35.97
N ASP A 293 0.55 5.36 -35.06
CA ASP A 293 1.14 4.04 -35.17
C ASP A 293 0.04 3.03 -35.56
N PRO A 294 0.09 2.47 -36.78
CA PRO A 294 -0.89 1.48 -37.24
C PRO A 294 -0.96 0.23 -36.36
N THR A 295 0.11 -0.09 -35.61
CA THR A 295 0.16 -1.27 -34.74
C THR A 295 -0.67 -1.07 -33.47
N ASP A 296 -0.56 0.09 -32.80
CA ASP A 296 -1.37 0.43 -31.62
C ASP A 296 -2.87 0.49 -31.95
N GLU A 297 -3.22 1.09 -33.10
CA GLU A 297 -4.59 1.15 -33.60
C GLU A 297 -5.18 -0.26 -33.85
N ARG A 298 -4.38 -1.15 -34.44
CA ARG A 298 -4.77 -2.55 -34.67
C ARG A 298 -4.98 -3.30 -33.34
N ASP A 299 -4.05 -3.16 -32.41
CA ASP A 299 -4.10 -3.87 -31.12
C ASP A 299 -5.33 -3.45 -30.31
N ARG A 300 -5.69 -2.16 -30.33
CA ARG A 300 -6.93 -1.68 -29.70
C ARG A 300 -8.19 -2.28 -30.32
N ARG A 301 -8.26 -2.35 -31.65
CA ARG A 301 -9.42 -3.00 -32.33
C ARG A 301 -9.52 -4.47 -31.97
N ILE A 302 -8.39 -5.15 -31.78
CA ILE A 302 -8.35 -6.53 -31.31
C ILE A 302 -8.89 -6.59 -29.87
N GLU A 303 -8.43 -5.73 -28.96
CA GLU A 303 -8.95 -5.68 -27.59
C GLU A 303 -10.47 -5.46 -27.55
N ASP A 304 -10.99 -4.51 -28.31
CA ASP A 304 -12.43 -4.25 -28.38
C ASP A 304 -13.21 -5.47 -28.92
N ALA A 305 -12.65 -6.17 -29.91
CA ALA A 305 -13.25 -7.41 -30.41
C ALA A 305 -13.21 -8.53 -29.37
N VAL A 306 -12.10 -8.70 -28.65
CA VAL A 306 -11.91 -9.68 -27.59
C VAL A 306 -12.87 -9.41 -26.43
N ASP A 307 -12.98 -8.16 -25.99
CA ASP A 307 -13.86 -7.76 -24.91
C ASP A 307 -15.33 -7.98 -25.26
N ARG A 308 -15.75 -7.66 -26.50
CA ARG A 308 -17.11 -7.96 -26.98
C ARG A 308 -17.39 -9.45 -26.99
N ALA A 309 -16.44 -10.27 -27.45
CA ALA A 309 -16.58 -11.71 -27.43
C ALA A 309 -16.71 -12.25 -25.99
N ARG A 310 -15.88 -11.75 -25.05
CA ARG A 310 -15.95 -12.13 -23.63
C ARG A 310 -17.28 -11.73 -22.96
N ARG A 311 -17.82 -10.55 -23.30
CA ARG A 311 -19.15 -10.13 -22.81
C ARG A 311 -20.26 -11.04 -23.30
N LYS A 312 -20.17 -11.54 -24.53
CA LYS A 312 -21.21 -12.39 -25.14
C LYS A 312 -21.09 -13.87 -24.75
N PHE A 313 -19.88 -14.41 -24.66
CA PHE A 313 -19.61 -15.84 -24.53
C PHE A 313 -18.97 -16.24 -23.20
N GLY A 314 -18.72 -15.27 -22.31
CA GLY A 314 -18.11 -15.48 -21.00
C GLY A 314 -16.61 -15.14 -20.96
N PRO A 315 -16.06 -14.97 -19.74
CA PRO A 315 -14.70 -14.44 -19.54
C PRO A 315 -13.58 -15.33 -20.08
N THR A 316 -13.85 -16.62 -20.25
CA THR A 316 -12.87 -17.63 -20.72
C THR A 316 -12.92 -17.85 -22.23
N ALA A 317 -13.82 -17.19 -22.96
CA ALA A 317 -14.05 -17.42 -24.39
C ALA A 317 -12.81 -17.14 -25.26
N ILE A 318 -12.03 -16.12 -24.89
CA ILE A 318 -10.75 -15.78 -25.54
C ILE A 318 -9.72 -15.51 -24.46
N ARG A 319 -8.51 -16.04 -24.61
CA ARG A 319 -7.37 -15.80 -23.71
C ARG A 319 -6.06 -15.69 -24.49
N PRO A 320 -5.05 -14.97 -23.96
CA PRO A 320 -3.72 -15.00 -24.56
C PRO A 320 -3.19 -16.44 -24.64
N ALA A 321 -2.62 -16.83 -25.78
CA ALA A 321 -2.14 -18.19 -26.00
C ALA A 321 -1.04 -18.60 -25.00
N ALA A 322 -0.22 -17.64 -24.58
CA ALA A 322 0.85 -17.84 -23.61
C ALA A 322 0.38 -17.77 -22.15
N ALA A 323 -0.91 -17.51 -21.87
CA ALA A 323 -1.42 -17.45 -20.50
C ALA A 323 -1.44 -18.86 -19.87
N PRO A 324 -1.03 -19.02 -18.60
CA PRO A 324 -1.11 -20.29 -17.91
C PRO A 324 -2.56 -20.79 -17.86
N PRO A 325 -2.80 -22.13 -17.86
CA PRO A 325 -4.13 -22.68 -17.64
C PRO A 325 -4.67 -22.20 -16.30
N HIS A 326 -5.96 -21.87 -16.25
CA HIS A 326 -6.62 -21.45 -15.01
C HIS A 326 -6.52 -22.61 -14.01
N ALA A 327 -6.08 -22.35 -12.77
CA ALA A 327 -6.37 -23.26 -11.68
C ALA A 327 -7.88 -23.20 -11.47
N ALA A 328 -8.57 -24.31 -11.70
CA ALA A 328 -10.02 -24.43 -11.52
C ALA A 328 -10.44 -24.10 -10.08
#